data_AF-D6R705-F1
#
_entry.id   AF-D6R705-F1
#
_cell.length_a   1.000
_cell.length_b   1.000
_cell.length_c   1.000
_cell.angle_alpha   90.00
_cell.angle_beta   90.00
_cell.angle_gamma   90.00
#
_symmetry.space_group_name_H-M   'P 1'
#
loop_
_entity.id
_entity.type
_entity.pdbx_description
1 polymer ?
#
loop_
_entity_poly.entity_id
_entity_poly.type
_entity_poly.pdbx_seq_one_letter_code
_entity_poly.pdbx_strand_id
1 'polypeptide(L)'
;MPKQLMPEQGFYCPEGDEGPVPCPRGTFGPSFWATSINGCISCPSHHYGPREGLSSCLPCGPWSQQPLPGQDSCTCLREGQVFQASDGQCPCTLGYTQKGEACVLKVYEICKDGRTRNQHGECLDHKQWKQYCSQQVCPSPELYEGYDGSLGLCVCRGL
;
A
#
# COMPACT_ATOMS: atom_id res chain seq x y z
N MET A 1 37.83 23.88 -16.32
CA MET A 1 37.76 22.80 -15.30
C MET A 1 36.33 22.29 -15.31
N PRO A 2 36.05 21.00 -15.57
CA PRO A 2 34.68 20.52 -15.52
C PRO A 2 34.22 20.59 -14.05
N LYS A 3 33.06 21.20 -13.81
CA LYS A 3 32.44 21.18 -12.49
C LYS A 3 32.12 19.74 -12.16
N GLN A 4 32.85 19.14 -11.23
CA GLN A 4 32.53 17.81 -10.75
C GLN A 4 31.17 17.90 -10.05
N LEU A 5 30.15 17.28 -10.63
CA LEU A 5 28.86 17.15 -9.99
C LEU A 5 29.04 16.31 -8.73
N MET A 6 28.43 16.81 -7.68
CA MET A 6 28.87 16.59 -6.32
C MET A 6 27.62 15.99 -5.65
N PRO A 7 27.41 14.66 -5.72
CA PRO A 7 26.13 14.05 -5.37
C PRO A 7 25.90 14.05 -3.86
N GLU A 8 24.65 14.28 -3.49
CA GLU A 8 24.15 14.18 -2.13
C GLU A 8 23.92 12.72 -1.73
N GLN A 9 23.63 12.49 -0.45
CA GLN A 9 23.27 11.16 0.04
C GLN A 9 22.08 10.58 -0.74
N GLY A 10 22.15 9.28 -1.00
CA GLY A 10 21.21 8.56 -1.84
C GLY A 10 21.53 8.60 -3.32
N PHE A 11 22.56 9.33 -3.76
CA PHE A 11 22.90 9.46 -5.18
C PHE A 11 24.39 9.22 -5.44
N TYR A 12 24.72 8.91 -6.69
CA TYR A 12 26.10 8.83 -7.20
C TYR A 12 26.20 9.47 -8.59
N CYS A 13 27.38 9.94 -8.99
CA CYS A 13 27.62 10.54 -10.30
C CYS A 13 28.61 9.67 -11.10
N PRO A 14 28.17 8.89 -12.10
CA PRO A 14 29.07 8.18 -13.00
C PRO A 14 30.00 9.13 -13.76
N GLU A 15 31.17 8.64 -14.17
CA GLU A 15 32.03 9.40 -15.07
C GLU A 15 31.33 9.65 -16.42
N GLY A 16 31.29 10.92 -16.84
CA GLY A 16 30.66 11.33 -18.09
C GLY A 16 29.14 11.55 -18.01
N ASP A 17 28.53 11.40 -16.84
CA ASP A 17 27.10 11.68 -16.64
C ASP A 17 26.83 13.16 -16.38
N GLU A 18 25.67 13.66 -16.84
CA GLU A 18 25.29 15.07 -16.69
C GLU A 18 24.61 15.38 -15.34
N GLY A 19 24.37 14.37 -14.48
CA GLY A 19 23.72 14.57 -13.19
C GLY A 19 23.81 13.41 -12.20
N PRO A 20 23.32 13.59 -10.96
CA PRO A 20 23.30 12.55 -9.93
C PRO A 20 22.28 11.46 -10.26
N VAL A 21 22.70 10.21 -10.17
CA VAL A 21 21.89 9.01 -10.35
C VAL A 21 21.47 8.48 -8.97
N PRO A 22 20.18 8.22 -8.72
CA PRO A 22 19.74 7.70 -7.43
C PRO A 22 20.21 6.26 -7.22
N CYS A 23 20.53 5.92 -5.97
CA CYS A 23 20.75 4.54 -5.57
C CYS A 23 19.46 3.73 -5.76
N PRO A 24 19.52 2.53 -6.34
CA PRO A 24 18.34 1.72 -6.62
C PRO A 24 17.63 1.23 -5.35
N ARG A 25 16.38 0.80 -5.50
CA ARG A 25 15.61 0.13 -4.43
C ARG A 25 16.41 -1.02 -3.80
N GLY A 26 16.22 -1.22 -2.51
CA GLY A 26 16.98 -2.17 -1.71
C GLY A 26 18.40 -1.72 -1.36
N THR A 27 18.83 -0.53 -1.77
CA THR A 27 20.12 0.06 -1.42
C THR A 27 19.96 1.48 -0.86
N PHE A 28 21.02 2.00 -0.25
CA PHE A 28 21.11 3.38 0.20
C PHE A 28 22.51 3.93 -0.07
N GLY A 29 22.61 5.23 -0.31
CA GLY A 29 23.88 5.95 -0.49
C GLY A 29 24.19 6.79 0.74
N PRO A 30 25.00 6.33 1.71
CA PRO A 30 25.26 7.10 2.93
C PRO A 30 26.26 8.24 2.76
N SER A 31 27.08 8.18 1.70
CA SER A 31 28.19 9.10 1.49
C SER A 31 27.82 10.19 0.49
N PHE A 32 28.26 11.41 0.79
CA PHE A 32 28.41 12.43 -0.23
C PHE A 32 29.52 12.04 -1.20
N TRP A 33 29.47 12.57 -2.43
CA TRP A 33 30.55 12.44 -3.42
C TRP A 33 30.74 11.03 -4.00
N ALA A 34 29.75 10.15 -3.93
CA ALA A 34 29.81 8.85 -4.58
C ALA A 34 29.95 9.00 -6.11
N THR A 35 30.97 8.40 -6.71
CA THR A 35 31.25 8.53 -8.16
C THR A 35 30.82 7.31 -8.98
N SER A 36 30.24 6.30 -8.34
CA SER A 36 29.78 5.09 -9.02
C SER A 36 28.72 4.37 -8.19
N ILE A 37 28.04 3.41 -8.81
CA ILE A 37 27.02 2.55 -8.19
C ILE A 37 27.56 1.79 -6.97
N ASN A 38 28.88 1.60 -6.86
CA ASN A 38 29.51 0.97 -5.69
C ASN A 38 29.35 1.80 -4.41
N GLY A 39 28.98 3.08 -4.51
CA GLY A 39 28.59 3.91 -3.37
C GLY A 39 27.21 3.58 -2.81
N CYS A 40 26.40 2.78 -3.53
CA CYS A 40 25.11 2.31 -3.07
C CYS A 40 25.26 0.98 -2.33
N ILE A 41 24.96 1.02 -1.03
CA ILE A 41 25.13 -0.11 -0.11
C ILE A 41 23.79 -0.83 0.02
N SER A 42 23.80 -2.16 -0.05
CA SER A 42 22.59 -2.97 0.21
C SER A 42 22.02 -2.71 1.60
N CYS A 43 20.70 -2.60 1.70
CA CYS A 43 20.04 -2.56 3.00
C CYS A 43 20.41 -3.81 3.82
N PRO A 44 20.78 -3.66 5.09
CA PRO A 44 21.12 -4.81 5.92
C PRO A 44 19.88 -5.65 6.24
N SER A 45 20.09 -6.83 6.82
CA SER A 45 18.98 -7.62 7.36
C SER A 45 18.16 -6.81 8.37
N HIS A 46 16.88 -7.15 8.46
CA HIS A 46 15.84 -6.42 9.21
C HIS A 46 15.56 -4.99 8.72
N HIS A 47 16.12 -4.59 7.58
CA HIS A 47 15.85 -3.30 6.93
C HIS A 47 15.45 -3.49 5.48
N TYR A 48 14.87 -2.44 4.90
CA TYR A 48 14.45 -2.42 3.51
C TYR A 48 14.57 -1.03 2.88
N GLY A 49 14.68 -0.99 1.56
CA GLY A 49 14.76 0.25 0.78
C GLY A 49 13.61 0.35 -0.23
N PRO A 50 12.44 0.93 0.12
CA PRO A 50 11.24 0.83 -0.71
C PRO A 50 11.23 1.74 -1.94
N ARG A 51 12.18 2.67 -2.02
CA ARG A 51 12.33 3.63 -3.12
C ARG A 51 13.80 3.86 -3.42
N GLU A 52 14.06 4.45 -4.57
CA GLU A 52 15.39 4.89 -4.97
C GLU A 52 15.81 6.15 -4.19
N GLY A 53 17.10 6.49 -4.23
CA GLY A 53 17.57 7.76 -3.66
C GLY A 53 17.63 7.79 -2.13
N LEU A 54 17.66 6.63 -1.46
CA LEU A 54 17.69 6.57 -0.01
C LEU A 54 19.06 6.92 0.55
N SER A 55 19.08 7.81 1.54
CA SER A 55 20.27 8.08 2.36
C SER A 55 20.47 7.07 3.49
N SER A 56 19.42 6.33 3.86
CA SER A 56 19.43 5.26 4.85
C SER A 56 18.25 4.30 4.60
N CYS A 57 18.39 3.04 5.02
CA CYS A 57 17.32 2.06 4.94
C CYS A 57 16.33 2.18 6.09
N LEU A 58 15.10 1.74 5.86
CA LEU A 58 14.03 1.75 6.86
C LEU A 58 14.00 0.41 7.61
N PRO A 59 13.75 0.39 8.93
CA PRO A 59 13.61 -0.84 9.69
C PRO A 59 12.25 -1.51 9.41
N CYS A 60 12.22 -2.84 9.39
CA CYS A 60 10.98 -3.63 9.20
C CYS A 60 9.92 -3.43 10.30
N GLY A 61 10.32 -3.01 11.50
CA GLY A 61 9.42 -2.93 12.67
C GLY A 61 9.20 -4.30 13.35
N PRO A 62 8.43 -4.34 14.45
CA PRO A 62 8.33 -5.52 15.32
C PRO A 62 7.50 -6.68 14.75
N TRP A 63 6.61 -6.41 13.78
CA TRP A 63 5.68 -7.40 13.22
C TRP A 63 6.02 -7.83 11.80
N SER A 64 7.21 -7.50 11.32
CA SER A 64 7.70 -7.93 10.02
C SER A 64 9.20 -8.20 10.05
N GLN A 65 9.68 -8.97 9.08
CA GLN A 65 11.07 -9.38 9.00
C GLN A 65 11.58 -9.38 7.56
N GLN A 66 12.88 -9.10 7.41
CA GLN A 66 13.61 -9.30 6.18
C GLN A 66 14.96 -9.95 6.48
N PRO A 67 15.12 -11.27 6.28
CA PRO A 67 16.36 -11.96 6.62
C PRO A 67 17.51 -11.66 5.66
N LEU A 68 17.21 -11.26 4.42
CA LEU A 68 18.22 -11.06 3.38
C LEU A 68 18.58 -9.58 3.21
N PRO A 69 19.85 -9.25 2.92
CA PRO A 69 20.24 -7.89 2.57
C PRO A 69 19.78 -7.52 1.14
N GLY A 70 19.73 -6.24 0.84
CA GLY A 70 19.44 -5.73 -0.51
C GLY A 70 17.95 -5.71 -0.87
N GLN A 71 17.09 -5.85 0.14
CA GLN A 71 15.66 -6.03 -0.06
C GLN A 71 14.91 -4.70 0.03
N ASP A 72 13.82 -4.59 -0.72
CA ASP A 72 13.02 -3.38 -0.85
C ASP A 72 11.67 -3.46 -0.11
N SER A 73 11.43 -4.56 0.59
CA SER A 73 10.24 -4.81 1.39
C SER A 73 10.51 -5.82 2.51
N CYS A 74 9.66 -5.82 3.53
CA CYS A 74 9.65 -6.81 4.60
C CYS A 74 8.45 -7.75 4.47
N THR A 75 8.51 -8.90 5.16
CA THR A 75 7.42 -9.87 5.21
C THR A 75 6.78 -9.85 6.58
N CYS A 76 5.45 -9.73 6.64
CA CYS A 76 4.72 -9.78 7.90
C CYS A 76 4.85 -11.14 8.58
N LEU A 77 4.95 -11.13 9.91
CA LEU A 77 5.13 -12.36 10.70
C LEU A 77 3.86 -13.21 10.77
N ARG A 78 2.68 -12.62 10.53
CA ARG A 78 1.39 -13.31 10.70
C ARG A 78 0.70 -13.51 9.37
N GLU A 79 -0.01 -14.64 9.29
CA GLU A 79 -0.78 -15.01 8.11
C GLU A 79 -1.96 -14.05 7.88
N GLY A 80 -2.24 -13.77 6.60
CA GLY A 80 -3.31 -12.87 6.20
C GLY A 80 -3.01 -11.39 6.44
N GLN A 81 -1.74 -11.02 6.69
CA GLN A 81 -1.27 -9.63 6.72
C GLN A 81 -0.52 -9.26 5.44
N VAL A 82 -0.52 -7.96 5.11
CA VAL A 82 0.25 -7.39 4.01
C VAL A 82 1.18 -6.30 4.55
N PHE A 83 2.45 -6.30 4.15
CA PHE A 83 3.42 -5.29 4.61
C PHE A 83 3.19 -3.96 3.88
N GLN A 84 3.06 -2.88 4.65
CA GLN A 84 2.96 -1.52 4.12
C GLN A 84 4.28 -0.78 4.31
N ALA A 85 5.05 -0.68 3.23
CA ALA A 85 6.35 0.00 3.21
C ALA A 85 6.31 1.50 3.55
N SER A 86 5.13 2.13 3.52
CA SER A 86 4.97 3.55 3.87
C SER A 86 5.18 3.83 5.34
N ASP A 87 4.78 2.89 6.21
CA ASP A 87 4.75 3.07 7.66
C ASP A 87 5.23 1.84 8.44
N GLY A 88 5.67 0.79 7.74
CA GLY A 88 6.18 -0.45 8.33
C GLY A 88 5.10 -1.28 9.02
N GLN A 89 3.81 -1.05 8.73
CA GLN A 89 2.71 -1.78 9.35
C GLN A 89 2.37 -3.08 8.60
N CYS A 90 1.69 -3.97 9.31
CA CYS A 90 1.19 -5.24 8.80
C CYS A 90 -0.34 -5.36 9.02
N PRO A 91 -1.16 -4.53 8.35
CA PRO A 91 -2.60 -4.67 8.38
C PRO A 91 -3.06 -5.98 7.74
N CYS A 92 -4.27 -6.41 8.07
CA CYS A 92 -4.89 -7.55 7.40
C CYS A 92 -5.08 -7.28 5.90
N THR A 93 -4.83 -8.31 5.08
CA THR A 93 -5.10 -8.30 3.65
C THR A 93 -6.59 -8.00 3.40
N LEU A 94 -6.90 -7.43 2.24
CA LEU A 94 -8.27 -7.21 1.81
C LEU A 94 -9.11 -8.50 1.93
N GLY A 95 -10.30 -8.37 2.49
CA GLY A 95 -11.18 -9.51 2.78
C GLY A 95 -10.93 -10.19 4.13
N TYR A 96 -9.93 -9.78 4.91
CA TYR A 96 -9.72 -10.24 6.29
C TYR A 96 -10.08 -9.14 7.30
N THR A 97 -10.44 -9.55 8.51
CA THR A 97 -10.65 -8.65 9.65
C THR A 97 -9.73 -9.05 10.80
N GLN A 98 -9.29 -8.05 11.58
CA GLN A 98 -8.42 -8.26 12.72
C GLN A 98 -9.22 -8.82 13.90
N LYS A 99 -8.84 -9.99 14.40
CA LYS A 99 -9.33 -10.56 15.66
C LYS A 99 -8.15 -10.80 16.60
N GLY A 100 -7.93 -9.85 17.51
CA GLY A 100 -6.71 -9.78 18.30
C GLY A 100 -5.52 -9.56 17.39
N GLU A 101 -4.61 -10.52 17.35
CA GLU A 101 -3.43 -10.44 16.50
C GLU A 101 -3.56 -11.27 15.21
N ALA A 102 -4.64 -12.04 15.04
CA ALA A 102 -4.86 -12.85 13.85
C ALA A 102 -5.73 -12.11 12.82
N CYS A 103 -5.45 -12.35 11.54
CA CYS A 103 -6.33 -11.97 10.45
C CYS A 103 -7.26 -13.15 10.13
N VAL A 104 -8.57 -12.94 10.26
CA VAL A 104 -9.57 -13.95 9.92
C VAL A 104 -10.36 -13.51 8.70
N LEU A 105 -10.66 -14.46 7.81
CA LEU A 105 -11.44 -14.16 6.60
C LEU A 105 -12.80 -13.56 7.00
N LYS A 106 -13.13 -12.41 6.43
CA LYS A 106 -14.45 -11.79 6.53
C LYS A 106 -15.40 -12.55 5.61
N VAL A 107 -16.03 -13.59 6.16
CA VAL A 107 -17.08 -14.34 5.48
C VAL A 107 -18.40 -13.59 5.65
N TYR A 108 -19.02 -13.24 4.53
CA TYR A 108 -20.32 -12.59 4.51
C TYR A 108 -21.44 -13.62 4.29
N GLU A 109 -22.56 -13.42 4.97
CA GLU A 109 -23.77 -14.24 4.84
C GLU A 109 -24.26 -14.33 3.39
N ILE A 110 -24.63 -15.54 2.95
CA ILE A 110 -25.25 -15.73 1.63
C ILE A 110 -26.61 -15.04 1.64
N CYS A 111 -26.83 -14.10 0.73
CA CYS A 111 -28.11 -13.40 0.63
C CYS A 111 -29.20 -14.35 0.13
N LYS A 112 -30.21 -14.57 0.96
CA LYS A 112 -31.40 -15.39 0.66
C LYS A 112 -32.56 -14.50 0.24
N ASP A 113 -33.63 -15.11 -0.28
CA ASP A 113 -34.91 -14.46 -0.56
C ASP A 113 -34.82 -13.27 -1.53
N GLY A 114 -33.96 -13.38 -2.54
CA GLY A 114 -33.77 -12.34 -3.56
C GLY A 114 -33.07 -11.07 -3.08
N ARG A 115 -32.53 -11.07 -1.84
CA ARG A 115 -31.69 -9.97 -1.34
C ARG A 115 -30.34 -9.94 -2.08
N THR A 116 -29.75 -8.75 -2.16
CA THR A 116 -28.44 -8.53 -2.79
C THR A 116 -27.51 -7.79 -1.84
N ARG A 117 -26.20 -7.98 -2.00
CA ARG A 117 -25.18 -7.52 -1.05
C ARG A 117 -24.68 -6.13 -1.41
N ASN A 118 -24.57 -5.22 -0.44
CA ASN A 118 -23.92 -3.92 -0.64
C ASN A 118 -22.39 -3.97 -0.44
N GLN A 119 -21.69 -2.85 -0.66
CA GLN A 119 -20.23 -2.77 -0.50
C GLN A 119 -19.72 -3.00 0.94
N HIS A 120 -20.60 -2.93 1.94
CA HIS A 120 -20.27 -3.21 3.34
C HIS A 120 -20.49 -4.68 3.72
N GLY A 121 -21.18 -5.43 2.86
CA GLY A 121 -21.48 -6.84 3.04
C GLY A 121 -22.87 -7.17 3.56
N GLU A 122 -23.75 -6.18 3.66
CA GLU A 122 -25.10 -6.34 4.17
C GLU A 122 -26.02 -6.83 3.06
N CYS A 123 -26.84 -7.84 3.35
CA CYS A 123 -27.85 -8.33 2.43
C CYS A 123 -29.10 -7.47 2.54
N LEU A 124 -29.39 -6.69 1.52
CA LEU A 124 -30.50 -5.74 1.48
C LEU A 124 -31.59 -6.22 0.53
N ASP A 125 -32.83 -6.07 0.95
CA ASP A 125 -33.98 -6.11 0.05
C ASP A 125 -34.20 -4.75 -0.65
N HIS A 126 -35.16 -4.69 -1.56
CA HIS A 126 -35.45 -3.49 -2.36
C HIS A 126 -35.77 -2.25 -1.51
N LYS A 127 -36.44 -2.41 -0.35
CA LYS A 127 -36.78 -1.28 0.53
C LYS A 127 -35.54 -0.80 1.29
N GLN A 128 -34.74 -1.75 1.78
CA GLN A 128 -33.49 -1.46 2.48
C GLN A 128 -32.48 -0.79 1.55
N TRP A 129 -32.38 -1.23 0.30
CA TRP A 129 -31.56 -0.57 -0.73
C TRP A 129 -31.96 0.89 -0.95
N LYS A 130 -33.25 1.16 -1.09
CA LYS A 130 -33.74 2.54 -1.23
C LYS A 130 -33.36 3.41 -0.03
N GLN A 131 -33.54 2.90 1.19
CA GLN A 131 -33.17 3.62 2.40
C GLN A 131 -31.67 3.89 2.46
N TYR A 132 -30.86 2.85 2.27
CA TYR A 132 -29.41 2.93 2.27
C TYR A 132 -28.89 3.95 1.24
N CYS A 133 -29.29 3.80 -0.02
CA CYS A 133 -28.81 4.67 -1.08
C CYS A 133 -29.27 6.11 -0.95
N SER A 134 -30.56 6.35 -0.64
CA SER A 134 -31.08 7.72 -0.54
C SER A 134 -30.59 8.48 0.69
N GLN A 135 -30.21 7.81 1.77
CA GLN A 135 -29.87 8.46 3.04
C GLN A 135 -28.36 8.48 3.34
N GLN A 136 -27.60 7.50 2.84
CA GLN A 136 -26.20 7.32 3.23
C GLN A 136 -25.21 7.43 2.07
N VAL A 137 -25.66 7.24 0.82
CA VAL A 137 -24.75 7.15 -0.34
C VAL A 137 -24.95 8.30 -1.33
N CYS A 138 -26.16 8.49 -1.85
CA CYS A 138 -26.43 9.58 -2.77
C CYS A 138 -26.38 10.92 -2.02
N PRO A 139 -25.88 12.01 -2.66
CA PRO A 139 -25.76 13.32 -2.01
C PRO A 139 -27.09 13.88 -1.48
N SER A 140 -28.21 13.50 -2.11
CA SER A 140 -29.55 13.77 -1.61
C SER A 140 -30.53 12.68 -2.06
N PRO A 141 -31.67 12.51 -1.36
CA PRO A 141 -32.67 11.49 -1.70
C PRO A 141 -33.24 11.63 -3.11
N GLU A 142 -33.33 12.85 -3.63
CA GLU A 142 -33.91 13.14 -4.96
C GLU A 142 -32.98 12.74 -6.10
N LEU A 143 -31.71 12.48 -5.81
CA LEU A 143 -30.72 12.01 -6.76
C LEU A 143 -30.65 10.47 -6.82
N TYR A 144 -31.39 9.75 -5.98
CA TYR A 144 -31.42 8.29 -6.04
C TYR A 144 -32.22 7.79 -7.25
N GLU A 145 -31.58 6.99 -8.11
CA GLU A 145 -32.22 6.40 -9.29
C GLU A 145 -32.43 4.89 -9.16
N GLY A 146 -31.65 4.20 -8.32
CA GLY A 146 -31.75 2.76 -8.13
C GLY A 146 -30.50 2.14 -7.52
N TYR A 147 -30.34 0.84 -7.68
CA TYR A 147 -29.14 0.11 -7.29
C TYR A 147 -28.81 -0.97 -8.33
N ASP A 148 -27.53 -1.29 -8.47
CA ASP A 148 -27.05 -2.45 -9.21
C ASP A 148 -26.79 -3.58 -8.20
N GLY A 149 -27.68 -4.58 -8.18
CA GLY A 149 -27.57 -5.72 -7.27
C GLY A 149 -26.43 -6.69 -7.59
N SER A 150 -25.89 -6.65 -8.81
CA SER A 150 -24.73 -7.49 -9.22
C SER A 150 -23.42 -6.86 -8.78
N LEU A 151 -23.34 -5.53 -8.83
CA LEU A 151 -22.17 -4.77 -8.38
C LEU A 151 -22.24 -4.39 -6.90
N GLY A 152 -23.44 -4.43 -6.30
CA GLY A 152 -23.66 -4.00 -4.92
C GLY A 152 -23.48 -2.50 -4.75
N LEU A 153 -23.90 -1.70 -5.74
CA LEU A 153 -23.70 -0.25 -5.77
C LEU A 153 -25.02 0.52 -5.93
N CYS A 154 -25.07 1.71 -5.33
CA CYS A 154 -26.15 2.66 -5.55
C CYS A 154 -25.98 3.37 -6.90
N VAL A 155 -27.09 3.64 -7.58
CA VAL A 155 -27.16 4.46 -8.79
C VAL A 155 -27.74 5.81 -8.39
N CYS A 156 -26.93 6.86 -8.55
CA CYS A 156 -27.28 8.23 -8.23
C CYS A 156 -27.13 9.11 -9.47
N ARG A 157 -28.07 10.04 -9.67
CA ARG A 157 -28.05 10.98 -10.80
C ARG A 157 -26.89 11.97 -10.68
N GLY A 158 -26.11 12.13 -11.75
CA GLY A 158 -25.06 13.14 -11.86
C GLY A 158 -23.72 12.76 -11.21
N LEU A 159 -23.54 11.47 -10.92
CA LEU A 159 -22.26 10.83 -10.60
C LEU A 159 -21.80 9.94 -11.75
#